data_AF-A0AAJ6YKI8-F1
#
_entry.id   AF-A0AAJ6YKI8-F1
#
_cell.length_a   1.000
_cell.length_b   1.000
_cell.length_c   1.000
_cell.angle_alpha   90.00
_cell.angle_beta   90.00
_cell.angle_gamma   90.00
#
_symmetry.space_group_name_H-M   'P 1'
#
loop_
_entity.id
_entity.type
_entity.pdbx_description
1 polymer ?
#
loop_
_entity_poly.entity_id
_entity_poly.type
_entity_poly.pdbx_seq_one_letter_code
_entity_poly.pdbx_strand_id
1 'polypeptide(L)'
;MTNRKCVVPSCSYRNRKNYEEKRSMFQCPKDEQKARRWASNIPGIEILTPYQLVCEKHFESKFIRRYFEKNSNVPRSRLVTDAVPTIFSENNNTSSNNSNSNYKILTAYLDNNKINYQTKSTNVESTLQDIVKDLSASEQLLLTIKQEMFQFPEDEPQRIKSENLEDHIEQVKEENSFETKELTVYEQLQKNFNYYAKLLPESWSISQLPIGNDKVFAFSKECTVSENEALVVMYEKNIVLNSSGDIHYSIHGKTLNKNHPYTPNILKDVGSLLDIISKFDAIKVCQGILTSEFEVDKDCVVYKDDLGYCRHTNCILITDKEQCNSCYEYSQYLLTIMINNIPVFNNGPFSFYDQVY
;
A
#
# COMPACT_ATOMS: atom_id res chain seq x y z
N MET A 1 6.09 28.04 -1.49
CA MET A 1 5.59 28.03 -2.89
C MET A 1 5.71 26.61 -3.41
N THR A 2 4.59 25.97 -3.77
CA THR A 2 4.65 24.62 -4.37
C THR A 2 5.31 24.68 -5.73
N ASN A 3 6.30 23.82 -5.94
CA ASN A 3 7.11 23.77 -7.14
C ASN A 3 6.30 23.17 -8.31
N ARG A 4 5.50 24.00 -8.98
CA ARG A 4 4.64 23.60 -10.10
C ARG A 4 5.52 23.35 -11.34
N LYS A 5 5.65 22.08 -11.74
CA LYS A 5 6.39 21.65 -12.94
C LYS A 5 5.44 21.10 -13.99
N CYS A 6 5.79 21.29 -15.27
CA CYS A 6 5.09 20.64 -16.38
C CYS A 6 5.49 19.16 -16.45
N VAL A 7 4.52 18.26 -16.63
CA VAL A 7 4.73 16.81 -16.71
C VAL A 7 5.34 16.38 -18.05
N VAL A 8 5.12 17.15 -19.13
CA VAL A 8 5.62 16.83 -20.47
C VAL A 8 7.15 16.74 -20.47
N PRO A 9 7.76 15.59 -20.85
CA PRO A 9 9.19 15.34 -20.66
C PRO A 9 10.11 16.36 -21.33
N SER A 10 9.78 16.79 -22.55
CA SER A 10 10.55 17.75 -23.35
C SER A 10 10.27 19.22 -23.00
N CYS A 11 9.36 19.49 -22.06
CA CYS A 11 8.98 20.85 -21.74
C CYS A 11 10.06 21.57 -20.93
N SER A 12 10.51 22.74 -21.39
CA SER A 12 11.49 23.55 -20.67
C SER A 12 11.01 23.99 -19.27
N TYR A 13 9.70 24.01 -19.02
CA TYR A 13 9.09 24.30 -17.70
C TYR A 13 9.14 23.12 -16.72
N ARG A 14 9.66 21.97 -17.14
CA ARG A 14 9.96 20.85 -16.24
C ARG A 14 11.15 21.19 -15.33
N ASN A 15 12.13 21.92 -15.88
CA ASN A 15 13.36 22.32 -15.20
C ASN A 15 13.25 23.76 -14.70
N ARG A 16 13.58 23.99 -13.42
CA ARG A 16 13.43 25.29 -12.70
C ARG A 16 14.21 26.47 -13.30
N LYS A 17 14.86 26.34 -14.45
CA LYS A 17 15.79 27.36 -14.99
C LYS A 17 15.10 28.51 -15.73
N ASN A 18 13.82 28.38 -16.12
CA ASN A 18 13.11 29.39 -16.91
C ASN A 18 11.91 30.01 -16.15
N TYR A 19 12.17 30.83 -15.13
CA TYR A 19 11.13 31.56 -14.38
C TYR A 19 10.64 32.84 -15.06
N GLU A 20 11.30 33.30 -16.13
CA GLU A 20 11.04 34.63 -16.70
C GLU A 20 9.67 34.77 -17.35
N GLU A 21 9.11 33.66 -17.86
CA GLU A 21 7.83 33.69 -18.56
C GLU A 21 6.74 32.99 -17.74
N LYS A 22 5.79 33.77 -17.22
CA LYS A 22 4.63 33.24 -16.47
C LYS A 22 3.69 32.54 -17.43
N ARG A 23 3.38 31.27 -17.16
CA ARG A 23 2.44 30.47 -17.95
C ARG A 23 1.30 29.92 -17.11
N SER A 24 0.15 29.75 -17.73
CA SER A 24 -0.96 29.02 -17.16
C SER A 24 -0.61 27.52 -17.08
N MET A 25 -0.91 26.90 -15.93
CA MET A 25 -0.71 25.47 -15.69
C MET A 25 -2.08 24.83 -15.49
N PHE A 26 -2.34 23.74 -16.19
CA PHE A 26 -3.60 23.01 -16.14
C PHE A 26 -3.40 21.67 -15.46
N GLN A 27 -4.26 21.38 -14.48
CA GLN A 27 -4.26 20.09 -13.78
C GLN A 27 -4.79 18.99 -14.67
N CYS A 28 -4.16 17.81 -14.62
CA CYS A 28 -4.64 16.64 -15.34
C CYS A 28 -6.10 16.32 -14.92
N PRO A 29 -6.95 15.86 -15.84
CA PRO A 29 -8.33 15.48 -15.53
C PRO A 29 -8.40 14.44 -14.41
N LYS A 30 -9.40 14.58 -13.53
CA LYS A 30 -9.75 13.53 -12.55
C LYS A 30 -10.50 12.36 -13.20
N ASP A 31 -11.18 12.63 -14.31
CA ASP A 31 -11.85 11.63 -15.12
C ASP A 31 -10.81 10.73 -15.80
N GLU A 32 -10.90 9.43 -15.55
CA GLU A 32 -9.90 8.45 -15.98
C GLU A 32 -9.80 8.36 -17.51
N GLN A 33 -10.94 8.39 -18.22
CA GLN A 33 -10.94 8.30 -19.68
C GLN A 33 -10.26 9.52 -20.31
N LYS A 34 -10.55 10.71 -19.80
CA LYS A 34 -9.92 11.94 -20.28
C LYS A 34 -8.43 12.01 -19.90
N ALA A 35 -8.05 11.52 -18.72
CA ALA A 35 -6.66 11.41 -18.31
C ALA A 35 -5.88 10.44 -19.23
N ARG A 36 -6.46 9.29 -19.58
CA ARG A 36 -5.88 8.36 -20.57
C ARG A 36 -5.72 9.01 -21.94
N ARG A 37 -6.71 9.77 -22.42
CA ARG A 37 -6.59 10.55 -23.67
C ARG A 37 -5.48 11.59 -23.61
N TRP A 38 -5.26 12.22 -22.45
CA TRP A 38 -4.13 13.15 -22.29
C TRP A 38 -2.80 12.40 -22.33
N ALA A 39 -2.67 11.29 -21.60
CA ALA A 39 -1.46 10.48 -21.56
C ALA A 39 -1.08 9.98 -22.97
N SER A 40 -2.05 9.45 -23.72
CA SER A 40 -1.82 8.95 -25.09
C SER A 40 -1.36 10.01 -26.08
N ASN A 41 -1.59 11.29 -25.81
CA ASN A 41 -1.13 12.38 -26.66
C ASN A 41 0.23 12.93 -26.22
N ILE A 42 0.67 12.71 -24.96
CA ILE A 42 1.95 13.24 -24.47
C ILE A 42 3.05 12.19 -24.72
N PRO A 43 4.06 12.49 -25.55
CA PRO A 43 5.15 11.56 -25.81
C PRO A 43 5.90 11.17 -24.52
N GLY A 44 6.07 9.86 -24.31
CA GLY A 44 6.81 9.30 -23.17
C GLY A 44 6.06 9.31 -21.84
N ILE A 45 4.72 9.44 -21.85
CA ILE A 45 3.89 9.30 -20.65
C ILE A 45 2.84 8.22 -20.89
N GLU A 46 2.83 7.19 -20.04
CA GLU A 46 1.80 6.14 -20.08
C GLU A 46 0.62 6.45 -19.14
N ILE A 47 0.90 6.99 -17.95
CA ILE A 47 -0.11 7.24 -16.92
C ILE A 47 0.04 8.67 -16.38
N LEU A 48 -1.08 9.39 -16.26
CA LEU A 48 -1.16 10.70 -15.64
C LEU A 48 -1.89 10.64 -14.30
N THR A 49 -1.30 11.23 -13.27
CA THR A 49 -1.96 11.42 -11.98
C THR A 49 -2.74 12.73 -11.93
N PRO A 50 -3.84 12.84 -11.16
CA PRO A 50 -4.61 14.07 -11.04
C PRO A 50 -3.82 15.26 -10.48
N TYR A 51 -2.65 15.05 -9.88
CA TYR A 51 -1.83 16.12 -9.28
C TYR A 51 -0.78 16.68 -10.24
N GLN A 52 -0.56 16.01 -11.38
CA GLN A 52 0.34 16.50 -12.42
C GLN A 52 -0.26 17.70 -13.16
N LEU A 53 0.62 18.51 -13.73
CA LEU A 53 0.26 19.74 -14.43
C LEU A 53 0.84 19.74 -15.84
N VAL A 54 0.07 20.23 -16.81
CA VAL A 54 0.51 20.49 -18.19
C VAL A 54 0.45 22.01 -18.43
N CYS A 55 1.53 22.60 -18.95
CA CYS A 55 1.55 24.04 -19.23
C CYS A 55 0.78 24.39 -20.52
N GLU A 56 0.38 25.65 -20.66
CA GLU A 56 -0.43 26.11 -21.79
C GLU A 56 0.22 25.95 -23.18
N LYS A 57 1.55 25.75 -23.27
CA LYS A 57 2.24 25.52 -24.56
C LYS A 57 1.80 24.27 -25.29
N HIS A 58 1.30 23.29 -24.55
CA HIS A 58 0.95 22.00 -25.12
C HIS A 58 -0.48 21.96 -25.67
N PHE A 59 -1.24 23.05 -25.55
CA PHE A 59 -2.59 23.16 -26.05
C PHE A 59 -2.67 24.22 -27.15
N GLU A 60 -3.45 23.94 -28.19
CA GLU A 60 -3.79 24.99 -29.16
C GLU A 60 -4.56 26.12 -28.47
N SER A 61 -4.24 27.36 -28.85
CA SER A 61 -4.82 28.57 -28.23
C SER A 61 -6.35 28.60 -28.28
N LYS A 62 -6.98 28.00 -29.31
CA LYS A 62 -8.44 27.89 -29.45
C LYS A 62 -9.10 27.09 -28.32
N PHE A 63 -8.35 26.20 -27.65
CA PHE A 63 -8.84 25.39 -26.54
C PHE A 63 -8.63 26.07 -25.17
N ILE A 64 -8.05 27.27 -25.13
CA ILE A 64 -7.76 28.01 -23.90
C ILE A 64 -8.69 29.22 -23.80
N ARG A 65 -9.63 29.18 -22.86
CA ARG A 65 -10.50 30.30 -22.53
C ARG A 65 -9.86 31.15 -21.44
N ARG A 66 -9.59 32.42 -21.75
CA ARG A 66 -9.09 33.41 -20.79
C ARG A 66 -10.23 34.30 -20.31
N TYR A 67 -10.30 34.54 -19.00
CA TYR A 67 -11.33 35.39 -18.40
C TYR A 67 -10.80 36.09 -17.15
N PHE A 68 -11.43 37.19 -16.76
CA PHE A 68 -11.18 37.87 -15.50
C PHE A 68 -12.20 37.40 -14.47
N GLU A 69 -11.73 37.06 -13.27
CA GLU A 69 -12.59 36.71 -12.15
C GLU A 69 -13.26 37.99 -11.64
N LYS A 70 -14.56 37.97 -11.30
CA LYS A 70 -15.26 39.17 -10.81
C LYS A 70 -14.48 39.72 -9.60
N ASN A 71 -14.03 40.98 -9.69
CA ASN A 71 -13.21 41.68 -8.69
C ASN A 71 -11.71 41.32 -8.65
N SER A 72 -11.15 40.69 -9.69
CA SER A 72 -9.72 40.44 -9.80
C SER A 72 -9.14 40.96 -11.13
N ASN A 73 -8.03 41.70 -11.04
CA ASN A 73 -7.24 42.09 -12.21
C ASN A 73 -6.30 40.97 -12.69
N VAL A 74 -6.41 39.75 -12.12
CA VAL A 74 -5.58 38.61 -12.50
C VAL A 74 -6.30 37.78 -13.57
N PRO A 75 -5.75 37.66 -14.79
CA PRO A 75 -6.32 36.80 -15.82
C PRO A 75 -6.24 35.34 -15.38
N ARG A 76 -7.37 34.63 -15.50
CA ARG A 76 -7.46 33.18 -15.31
C ARG A 76 -7.61 32.51 -16.67
N SER A 77 -7.10 31.28 -16.77
CA SER A 77 -7.23 30.45 -17.96
C SER A 77 -7.92 29.14 -17.60
N ARG A 78 -8.83 28.67 -18.46
CA ARG A 78 -9.46 27.34 -18.38
C ARG A 78 -9.41 26.66 -19.74
N LEU A 79 -9.26 25.35 -19.72
CA LEU A 79 -9.37 24.53 -20.93
C LEU A 79 -10.84 24.28 -21.29
N VAL A 80 -11.13 24.16 -22.58
CA VAL A 80 -12.41 23.62 -23.07
C VAL A 80 -12.56 22.15 -22.63
N THR A 81 -13.80 21.68 -22.49
CA THR A 81 -14.12 20.34 -21.98
C THR A 81 -13.41 19.22 -22.75
N ASP A 82 -13.23 19.36 -24.06
CA ASP A 82 -12.61 18.32 -24.90
C ASP A 82 -11.14 18.62 -25.26
N ALA A 83 -10.53 19.62 -24.62
CA ALA A 83 -9.14 19.95 -24.87
C ALA A 83 -8.22 18.80 -24.46
N VAL A 84 -7.34 18.42 -25.38
CA VAL A 84 -6.23 17.49 -25.17
C VAL A 84 -4.93 18.20 -25.59
N PRO A 85 -3.79 17.88 -24.98
CA PRO A 85 -2.52 18.45 -25.40
C PRO A 85 -2.12 17.89 -26.76
N THR A 86 -1.75 18.75 -27.71
CA THR A 86 -1.44 18.35 -29.10
C THR A 86 -0.11 18.93 -29.61
N ILE A 87 0.49 19.86 -28.87
CA ILE A 87 1.69 20.58 -29.32
C ILE A 87 2.91 20.08 -28.54
N PHE A 88 3.77 19.33 -29.24
CA PHE A 88 5.06 18.86 -28.72
C PHE A 88 6.11 19.24 -29.74
N SER A 89 7.10 20.03 -29.32
CA SER A 89 8.25 20.33 -30.17
C SER A 89 9.04 19.05 -30.33
N GLU A 90 8.88 18.37 -31.46
CA GLU A 90 9.85 17.37 -31.89
C GLU A 90 11.19 18.07 -31.99
N ASN A 91 12.22 17.51 -31.36
CA ASN A 91 13.57 18.02 -31.48
C ASN A 91 13.98 17.91 -32.96
N ASN A 92 13.81 19.00 -33.70
CA ASN A 92 14.30 19.17 -35.06
C ASN A 92 15.83 19.14 -35.03
N ASN A 93 16.40 17.93 -35.04
CA ASN A 93 17.78 17.65 -35.40
C ASN A 93 17.78 16.52 -36.44
N THR A 94 17.09 16.73 -37.56
CA THR A 94 17.41 16.04 -38.81
C THR A 94 16.94 16.87 -39.99
N SER A 95 17.91 17.52 -40.63
CA SER A 95 17.76 18.22 -41.90
C SER A 95 17.23 17.28 -42.97
N SER A 96 16.11 17.68 -43.59
CA SER A 96 15.77 17.53 -45.01
C SER A 96 16.58 16.54 -45.85
N ASN A 97 15.94 15.46 -46.33
CA ASN A 97 15.77 15.22 -47.77
C ASN A 97 14.81 14.03 -48.04
N ASN A 98 14.04 14.20 -49.11
CA ASN A 98 13.15 13.23 -49.79
C ASN A 98 11.73 12.98 -49.22
N SER A 99 10.82 13.82 -49.74
CA SER A 99 9.73 13.42 -50.64
C SER A 99 8.92 12.16 -50.34
N ASN A 100 7.62 12.39 -50.07
CA ASN A 100 6.48 11.61 -50.56
C ASN A 100 6.57 10.08 -50.44
N SER A 101 6.07 9.52 -49.34
CA SER A 101 5.32 8.24 -49.30
C SER A 101 5.26 7.75 -47.85
N ASN A 102 4.32 8.22 -47.03
CA ASN A 102 3.91 7.44 -45.84
C ASN A 102 2.54 7.78 -45.22
N TYR A 103 1.85 8.84 -45.67
CA TYR A 103 0.45 9.09 -45.25
C TYR A 103 -0.60 8.18 -45.92
N LYS A 104 -0.18 7.16 -46.69
CA LYS A 104 -1.07 6.15 -47.28
C LYS A 104 -1.06 4.79 -46.57
N ILE A 105 -0.17 4.58 -45.60
CA ILE A 105 -0.05 3.28 -44.90
C ILE A 105 -0.83 3.29 -43.57
N LEU A 106 -1.01 4.44 -42.92
CA LEU A 106 -1.75 4.50 -41.66
C LEU A 106 -3.29 4.50 -41.85
N THR A 107 -3.79 4.95 -43.00
CA THR A 107 -5.21 4.82 -43.36
C THR A 107 -5.56 3.42 -43.87
N ALA A 108 -4.64 2.72 -44.53
CA ALA A 108 -4.83 1.32 -44.94
C ALA A 108 -4.81 0.32 -43.76
N TYR A 109 -4.16 0.67 -42.65
CA TYR A 109 -4.15 -0.17 -41.43
C TYR A 109 -5.38 0.02 -40.53
N LEU A 110 -6.07 1.16 -40.65
CA LEU A 110 -7.31 1.44 -39.93
C LEU A 110 -8.57 1.01 -40.71
N ASP A 111 -8.50 0.86 -42.04
CA ASP A 111 -9.61 0.35 -42.85
C ASP A 111 -9.65 -1.20 -42.96
N ASN A 112 -8.53 -1.90 -42.73
CA ASN A 112 -8.49 -3.37 -42.75
C ASN A 112 -8.89 -4.05 -41.42
N ASN A 113 -9.22 -3.27 -40.39
CA ASN A 113 -9.76 -3.76 -39.11
C ASN A 113 -11.25 -3.44 -38.90
N LYS A 114 -12.01 -3.20 -39.98
CA LYS A 114 -13.46 -3.47 -39.97
C LYS A 114 -13.69 -4.99 -40.04
N ILE A 115 -13.28 -5.68 -38.99
CA ILE A 115 -13.85 -6.98 -38.67
C ILE A 115 -15.30 -6.71 -38.26
N ASN A 116 -16.17 -7.46 -38.93
CA ASN A 116 -17.61 -7.48 -38.80
C ASN A 116 -18.02 -7.72 -37.32
N TYR A 117 -18.23 -6.66 -36.54
CA TYR A 117 -18.94 -6.72 -35.26
C TYR A 117 -20.43 -6.86 -35.51
N GLN A 118 -20.79 -8.03 -36.02
CA GLN A 118 -22.15 -8.54 -36.00
C GLN A 118 -22.11 -10.01 -35.58
N THR A 119 -21.41 -10.28 -34.48
CA THR A 119 -21.46 -11.55 -33.75
C THR A 119 -21.65 -11.27 -32.27
N LYS A 120 -22.92 -11.35 -31.86
CA LYS A 120 -23.44 -11.73 -30.54
C LYS A 120 -22.65 -11.24 -29.31
N SER A 121 -23.01 -10.02 -28.91
CA SER A 121 -22.94 -9.49 -27.54
C SER A 121 -23.86 -10.29 -26.59
N THR A 122 -23.62 -11.59 -26.42
CA THR A 122 -24.33 -12.44 -25.45
C THR A 122 -23.40 -13.24 -24.55
N ASN A 123 -22.07 -13.15 -24.72
CA ASN A 123 -21.12 -13.98 -23.97
C ASN A 123 -20.39 -13.25 -22.83
N VAL A 124 -20.39 -11.90 -22.82
CA VAL A 124 -19.76 -11.13 -21.73
C VAL A 124 -20.64 -11.11 -20.48
N GLU A 125 -21.96 -11.06 -20.66
CA GLU A 125 -22.93 -11.09 -19.56
C GLU A 125 -22.91 -12.44 -18.83
N SER A 126 -22.75 -13.56 -19.56
CA SER A 126 -22.65 -14.89 -18.93
C SER A 126 -21.35 -15.05 -18.15
N THR A 127 -20.22 -14.57 -18.69
CA THR A 127 -18.94 -14.62 -17.95
C THR A 127 -18.98 -13.79 -16.67
N LEU A 128 -19.64 -12.61 -16.69
CA LEU A 128 -19.82 -11.81 -15.48
C LEU A 128 -20.75 -12.49 -14.45
N GLN A 129 -21.82 -13.15 -14.92
CA GLN A 129 -22.72 -13.89 -14.02
C GLN A 129 -22.04 -15.11 -13.39
N ASP A 130 -21.18 -15.81 -14.12
CA ASP A 130 -20.41 -16.93 -13.59
C ASP A 130 -19.41 -16.46 -12.50
N ILE A 131 -18.72 -15.33 -12.72
CA ILE A 131 -17.82 -14.73 -11.72
C ILE A 131 -18.58 -14.33 -10.44
N VAL A 132 -19.75 -13.70 -10.56
CA VAL A 132 -20.59 -13.31 -9.40
C VAL A 132 -21.04 -14.55 -8.63
N LYS A 133 -21.39 -15.63 -9.34
CA LYS A 133 -21.80 -16.90 -8.73
C LYS A 133 -20.66 -17.54 -7.95
N ASP A 134 -19.45 -17.57 -8.50
CA ASP A 134 -18.26 -18.11 -7.83
C ASP A 134 -17.86 -17.30 -6.59
N LEU A 135 -17.99 -15.97 -6.64
CA LEU A 135 -17.78 -15.11 -5.47
C LEU A 135 -18.80 -15.39 -4.36
N SER A 136 -20.08 -15.56 -4.71
CA SER A 136 -21.13 -15.88 -3.73
C SER A 136 -20.95 -17.26 -3.09
N ALA A 137 -20.46 -18.25 -3.84
CA ALA A 137 -20.15 -19.57 -3.32
C ALA A 137 -18.95 -19.53 -2.36
N SER A 138 -17.94 -18.71 -2.67
CA SER A 138 -16.76 -18.49 -1.82
C SER A 138 -17.12 -17.81 -0.50
N GLU A 139 -18.05 -16.85 -0.52
CA GLU A 139 -18.57 -16.19 0.68
C GLU A 139 -19.33 -17.18 1.58
N GLN A 140 -20.18 -18.03 1.01
CA GLN A 140 -20.87 -19.07 1.78
C GLN A 140 -19.90 -20.09 2.39
N LEU A 141 -18.85 -20.49 1.66
CA LEU A 141 -17.82 -21.39 2.19
C LEU A 141 -17.11 -20.77 3.40
N LEU A 142 -16.76 -19.48 3.34
CA LEU A 142 -16.15 -18.75 4.46
C LEU A 142 -17.08 -18.67 5.68
N LEU A 143 -18.39 -18.51 5.46
CA LEU A 143 -19.38 -18.52 6.55
C LEU A 143 -19.50 -19.91 7.19
N THR A 144 -19.48 -20.98 6.39
CA THR A 144 -19.49 -22.37 6.89
C THR A 144 -18.23 -22.67 7.70
N ILE A 145 -17.04 -22.29 7.20
CA ILE A 145 -15.77 -22.46 7.93
C ILE A 145 -15.81 -21.70 9.26
N LYS A 146 -16.33 -20.47 9.28
CA LYS A 146 -16.52 -19.74 10.53
C LYS A 146 -17.47 -20.48 11.48
N GLN A 147 -18.60 -20.99 11.01
CA GLN A 147 -19.54 -21.71 11.86
C GLN A 147 -18.94 -23.01 12.43
N GLU A 148 -18.21 -23.79 11.63
CA GLU A 148 -17.57 -25.03 12.07
C GLU A 148 -16.42 -24.79 13.05
N MET A 149 -15.64 -23.73 12.86
CA MET A 149 -14.54 -23.37 13.78
C MET A 149 -15.02 -22.86 15.15
N PHE A 150 -16.31 -22.54 15.31
CA PHE A 150 -16.88 -22.00 16.55
C PHE A 150 -17.95 -22.89 17.21
N GLN A 151 -18.14 -24.13 16.77
CA GLN A 151 -18.98 -25.10 17.50
C GLN A 151 -18.21 -25.68 18.69
N PHE A 152 -18.18 -24.96 19.81
CA PHE A 152 -17.97 -25.57 21.10
C PHE A 152 -19.31 -26.15 21.60
N PRO A 153 -19.30 -27.31 22.29
CA PRO A 153 -20.51 -27.80 22.95
C PRO A 153 -21.00 -26.75 23.94
N GLU A 154 -22.21 -26.23 23.71
CA GLU A 154 -22.95 -25.46 24.71
C GLU A 154 -23.32 -26.42 25.84
N ASP A 155 -22.41 -26.62 26.78
CA ASP A 155 -22.79 -27.17 28.08
C ASP A 155 -23.72 -26.15 28.75
N GLU A 156 -24.97 -26.57 28.85
CA GLU A 156 -26.12 -25.88 29.43
C GLU A 156 -25.74 -25.19 30.76
N PRO A 157 -25.87 -23.86 30.90
CA PRO A 157 -25.64 -23.22 32.18
C PRO A 157 -26.74 -23.66 33.14
N GLN A 158 -26.40 -24.57 34.05
CA GLN A 158 -27.24 -24.92 35.18
C GLN A 158 -27.63 -23.65 35.91
N ARG A 159 -28.93 -23.38 35.91
CA ARG A 159 -29.57 -22.24 36.54
C ARG A 159 -29.43 -22.34 38.05
N ILE A 160 -28.31 -21.88 38.59
CA ILE A 160 -28.11 -21.72 40.03
C ILE A 160 -29.11 -20.66 40.49
N LYS A 161 -30.06 -21.08 41.34
CA LYS A 161 -31.01 -20.19 42.00
C LYS A 161 -30.22 -19.23 42.89
N SER A 162 -30.36 -17.95 42.58
CA SER A 162 -29.77 -16.83 43.30
C SER A 162 -30.51 -16.57 44.61
N GLU A 163 -30.29 -17.41 45.62
CA GLU A 163 -30.65 -17.10 47.00
C GLU A 163 -29.44 -17.45 47.89
N ASN A 164 -28.92 -16.44 48.60
CA ASN A 164 -27.81 -16.47 49.57
C ASN A 164 -26.38 -16.68 49.05
N LEU A 165 -25.90 -15.75 48.21
CA LEU A 165 -24.48 -15.65 47.84
C LEU A 165 -23.62 -14.97 48.92
N GLU A 166 -24.21 -14.24 49.87
CA GLU A 166 -23.46 -13.47 50.88
C GLU A 166 -23.06 -14.33 52.10
N ASP A 167 -23.88 -15.30 52.50
CA ASP A 167 -23.58 -16.16 53.67
C ASP A 167 -22.54 -17.27 53.38
N HIS A 168 -22.33 -17.64 52.11
CA HIS A 168 -21.30 -18.64 51.74
C HIS A 168 -19.89 -18.05 51.57
N ILE A 169 -19.74 -16.74 51.48
CA ILE A 169 -18.42 -16.09 51.29
C ILE A 169 -17.63 -16.01 52.60
N GLU A 170 -18.29 -16.09 53.77
CA GLU A 170 -17.60 -16.09 55.07
C GLU A 170 -17.17 -17.49 55.53
N GLN A 171 -17.91 -18.56 55.20
CA GLN A 171 -17.51 -19.93 55.57
C GLN A 171 -16.36 -20.53 54.73
N VAL A 172 -16.05 -19.96 53.55
CA VAL A 172 -14.93 -20.44 52.71
C VAL A 172 -13.59 -19.79 53.09
N LYS A 173 -13.59 -18.77 53.96
CA LYS A 173 -12.37 -18.05 54.34
C LYS A 173 -11.52 -18.75 55.41
N GLU A 174 -12.05 -19.74 56.13
CA GLU A 174 -11.31 -20.35 57.24
C GLU A 174 -10.66 -21.71 56.92
N GLU A 175 -10.95 -22.37 55.78
CA GLU A 175 -10.41 -23.72 55.50
C GLU A 175 -9.48 -23.85 54.27
N ASN A 176 -9.22 -22.77 53.52
CA ASN A 176 -8.30 -22.84 52.37
C ASN A 176 -7.13 -21.86 52.51
N SER A 177 -6.19 -22.18 53.41
CA SER A 177 -4.80 -21.73 53.26
C SER A 177 -4.06 -22.51 52.15
N PHE A 178 -4.77 -22.86 51.07
CA PHE A 178 -4.15 -23.39 49.87
C PHE A 178 -3.33 -22.25 49.28
N GLU A 179 -2.01 -22.45 49.19
CA GLU A 179 -1.10 -21.60 48.42
C GLU A 179 -1.75 -21.29 47.07
N THR A 180 -2.27 -20.08 46.93
CA THR A 180 -2.74 -19.56 45.65
C THR A 180 -1.49 -19.32 44.82
N LYS A 181 -1.01 -20.37 44.16
CA LYS A 181 0.09 -20.29 43.21
C LYS A 181 -0.23 -19.15 42.24
N GLU A 182 0.62 -18.13 42.24
CA GLU A 182 0.47 -16.98 41.37
C GLU A 182 0.50 -17.47 39.93
N LEU A 183 -0.62 -17.28 39.22
CA LEU A 183 -0.72 -17.68 37.81
C LEU A 183 0.22 -16.80 36.98
N THR A 184 1.01 -17.44 36.14
CA THR A 184 1.82 -16.75 35.13
C THR A 184 0.93 -15.96 34.17
N VAL A 185 1.49 -14.94 33.53
CA VAL A 185 0.80 -14.14 32.51
C VAL A 185 0.21 -15.01 31.39
N TYR A 186 0.94 -16.05 30.97
CA TYR A 186 0.48 -17.01 29.98
C TYR A 186 -0.74 -17.81 30.46
N GLU A 187 -0.70 -18.35 31.68
CA GLU A 187 -1.83 -19.09 32.27
C GLU A 187 -3.07 -18.18 32.45
N GLN A 188 -2.86 -16.92 32.83
CA GLN A 188 -3.92 -15.94 32.94
C GLN A 188 -4.57 -15.64 31.59
N LEU A 189 -3.78 -15.49 30.52
CA LEU A 189 -4.29 -15.32 29.16
C LEU A 189 -5.05 -16.55 28.69
N GLN A 190 -4.51 -17.74 28.94
CA GLN A 190 -5.16 -18.99 28.57
C GLN A 190 -6.52 -19.16 29.25
N LYS A 191 -6.61 -18.86 30.55
CA LYS A 191 -7.86 -18.95 31.31
C LYS A 191 -8.92 -17.94 30.82
N ASN A 192 -8.50 -16.81 30.29
CA ASN A 192 -9.37 -15.69 29.91
C ASN A 192 -9.32 -15.39 28.40
N PHE A 193 -9.00 -16.38 27.56
CA PHE A 193 -8.76 -16.19 26.12
C PHE A 193 -9.89 -15.44 25.42
N ASN A 194 -11.14 -15.89 25.62
CA ASN A 194 -12.33 -15.30 25.01
C ASN A 194 -12.60 -13.85 25.44
N TYR A 195 -12.19 -13.48 26.66
CA TYR A 195 -12.31 -12.12 27.14
C TYR A 195 -11.34 -11.20 26.39
N TYR A 196 -10.07 -11.59 26.30
CA TYR A 196 -9.07 -10.80 25.58
C TYR A 196 -9.34 -10.72 24.08
N ALA A 197 -9.78 -11.81 23.45
CA ALA A 197 -10.17 -11.81 22.05
C ALA A 197 -11.24 -10.75 21.71
N LYS A 198 -12.15 -10.46 22.65
CA LYS A 198 -13.19 -9.43 22.49
C LYS A 198 -12.72 -8.00 22.75
N LEU A 199 -11.59 -7.83 23.44
CA LEU A 199 -11.03 -6.52 23.76
C LEU A 199 -10.01 -6.02 22.74
N LEU A 200 -9.59 -6.87 21.81
CA LEU A 200 -8.67 -6.49 20.76
C LEU A 200 -9.31 -5.48 19.79
N PRO A 201 -8.52 -4.57 19.19
CA PRO A 201 -9.02 -3.75 18.10
C PRO A 201 -9.54 -4.61 16.96
N GLU A 202 -10.52 -4.12 16.18
CA GLU A 202 -11.19 -4.91 15.13
C GLU A 202 -10.24 -5.50 14.08
N SER A 203 -9.11 -4.85 13.82
CA SER A 203 -8.10 -5.33 12.86
C SER A 203 -7.13 -6.37 13.43
N TRP A 204 -7.26 -6.73 14.71
CA TRP A 204 -6.38 -7.64 15.42
C TRP A 204 -7.13 -8.93 15.79
N SER A 205 -6.46 -10.06 15.59
CA SER A 205 -6.91 -11.38 16.03
C SER A 205 -5.94 -11.96 17.05
N ILE A 206 -6.42 -12.88 17.88
CA ILE A 206 -5.58 -13.71 18.76
C ILE A 206 -5.79 -15.18 18.41
N SER A 207 -4.68 -15.91 18.31
CA SER A 207 -4.66 -17.35 18.07
C SER A 207 -3.68 -18.02 19.03
N GLN A 208 -3.93 -19.29 19.34
CA GLN A 208 -2.98 -20.14 20.05
C GLN A 208 -2.30 -21.06 19.05
N LEU A 209 -0.98 -21.01 18.97
CA LEU A 209 -0.21 -21.76 17.97
C LEU A 209 0.77 -22.73 18.65
N PRO A 210 0.93 -23.96 18.14
CA PRO A 210 2.01 -24.85 18.57
C PRO A 210 3.33 -24.42 17.93
N ILE A 211 4.40 -24.28 18.73
CA ILE A 211 5.77 -24.07 18.25
C ILE A 211 6.67 -25.11 18.91
N GLY A 212 7.02 -26.16 18.16
CA GLY A 212 7.74 -27.31 18.70
C GLY A 212 6.91 -28.03 19.77
N ASN A 213 7.44 -28.12 20.98
CA ASN A 213 6.73 -28.68 22.14
C ASN A 213 5.99 -27.62 22.97
N ASP A 214 6.17 -26.34 22.64
CA ASP A 214 5.57 -25.22 23.36
C ASP A 214 4.30 -24.74 22.67
N LYS A 215 3.49 -24.00 23.43
CA LYS A 215 2.33 -23.25 22.94
C LYS A 215 2.57 -21.77 23.13
N VAL A 216 2.19 -20.98 22.14
CA VAL A 216 2.31 -19.52 22.16
C VAL A 216 0.97 -18.88 21.87
N PHE A 217 0.79 -17.64 22.31
CA PHE A 217 -0.27 -16.76 21.81
C PHE A 217 0.29 -15.85 20.72
N ALA A 218 -0.34 -15.84 19.55
CA ALA A 218 -0.03 -14.92 18.47
C ALA A 218 -1.16 -13.91 18.32
N PHE A 219 -0.81 -12.64 18.40
CA PHE A 219 -1.68 -11.50 18.15
C PHE A 219 -1.31 -10.92 16.79
N SER A 220 -2.21 -11.00 15.84
CA SER A 220 -1.92 -10.70 14.44
C SER A 220 -2.83 -9.59 13.93
N LYS A 221 -2.23 -8.62 13.25
CA LYS A 221 -2.94 -7.64 12.43
C LYS A 221 -2.89 -8.10 10.97
N GLU A 222 -4.04 -8.45 10.44
CA GLU A 222 -4.17 -8.97 9.08
C GLU A 222 -4.36 -7.83 8.07
N CYS A 223 -3.79 -8.00 6.89
CA CYS A 223 -4.01 -7.14 5.73
C CYS A 223 -4.21 -8.01 4.49
N THR A 224 -4.95 -7.50 3.51
CA THR A 224 -5.20 -8.19 2.25
C THR A 224 -4.42 -7.50 1.14
N VAL A 225 -3.61 -8.27 0.43
CA VAL A 225 -2.86 -7.80 -0.75
C VAL A 225 -3.38 -8.52 -1.98
N SER A 226 -3.46 -7.81 -3.10
CA SER A 226 -3.77 -8.43 -4.40
C SER A 226 -2.46 -8.82 -5.08
N GLU A 227 -2.25 -10.12 -5.29
CA GLU A 227 -1.10 -10.67 -6.00
C GLU A 227 -1.61 -11.55 -7.14
N ASN A 228 -1.23 -11.24 -8.38
CA ASN A 228 -1.68 -11.96 -9.58
C ASN A 228 -3.21 -12.14 -9.65
N GLU A 229 -3.96 -11.07 -9.36
CA GLU A 229 -5.44 -11.06 -9.31
C GLU A 229 -6.06 -11.89 -8.18
N ALA A 230 -5.27 -12.63 -7.40
CA ALA A 230 -5.72 -13.33 -6.19
C ALA A 230 -5.62 -12.40 -4.96
N LEU A 231 -6.57 -12.52 -4.04
CA LEU A 231 -6.49 -11.88 -2.73
C LEU A 231 -5.76 -12.80 -1.76
N VAL A 232 -4.64 -12.33 -1.22
CA VAL A 232 -3.84 -13.05 -0.23
C VAL A 232 -3.91 -12.30 1.09
N VAL A 233 -4.24 -13.02 2.17
CA VAL A 233 -4.24 -12.48 3.53
C VAL A 233 -2.85 -12.67 4.13
N MET A 234 -2.27 -11.59 4.65
CA MET A 234 -0.95 -11.55 5.23
C MET A 234 -0.93 -10.77 6.53
N TYR A 235 0.10 -10.99 7.35
CA TYR A 235 0.25 -10.29 8.62
C TYR A 235 1.07 -9.01 8.44
N GLU A 236 0.40 -7.87 8.64
CA GLU A 236 1.07 -6.56 8.70
C GLU A 236 1.96 -6.48 9.95
N LYS A 237 1.39 -6.84 11.10
CA LYS A 237 2.04 -6.81 12.41
C LYS A 237 1.71 -8.08 13.18
N ASN A 238 2.68 -8.58 13.92
CA ASN A 238 2.47 -9.77 14.76
C ASN A 238 3.21 -9.60 16.09
N ILE A 239 2.56 -10.02 17.18
CA ILE A 239 3.11 -10.11 18.51
C ILE A 239 2.95 -11.56 18.98
N VAL A 240 4.05 -12.23 19.28
CA VAL A 240 4.05 -13.61 19.78
C VAL A 240 4.49 -13.61 21.23
N LEU A 241 3.65 -14.15 22.11
CA LEU A 241 3.90 -14.33 23.54
C LEU A 241 4.11 -15.81 23.86
N ASN A 242 5.27 -16.15 24.40
CA ASN A 242 5.57 -17.53 24.83
C ASN A 242 5.08 -17.82 26.26
N SER A 243 5.22 -19.07 26.71
CA SER A 243 4.86 -19.53 28.06
C SER A 243 5.65 -18.86 29.19
N SER A 244 6.84 -18.33 28.90
CA SER A 244 7.68 -17.60 29.85
C SER A 244 7.31 -16.11 29.96
N GLY A 245 6.39 -15.63 29.12
CA GLY A 245 6.01 -14.22 29.06
C GLY A 245 6.91 -13.36 28.17
N ASP A 246 7.85 -13.96 27.42
CA ASP A 246 8.65 -13.21 26.44
C ASP A 246 7.80 -12.83 25.24
N ILE A 247 8.01 -11.61 24.76
CA ILE A 247 7.31 -11.02 23.63
C ILE A 247 8.25 -10.90 22.43
N HIS A 248 7.79 -11.40 21.29
CA HIS A 248 8.44 -11.25 20.00
C HIS A 248 7.56 -10.44 19.06
N TYR A 249 8.15 -9.45 18.39
CA TYR A 249 7.44 -8.58 17.46
C TYR A 249 7.94 -8.81 16.06
N SER A 250 7.04 -8.85 15.09
CA SER A 250 7.40 -8.82 13.67
C SER A 250 6.49 -7.91 12.87
N ILE A 251 7.07 -7.37 11.79
CA ILE A 251 6.37 -6.54 10.80
C ILE A 251 6.69 -7.13 9.43
N HIS A 252 5.66 -7.51 8.68
CA HIS A 252 5.79 -8.15 7.35
C HIS A 252 6.77 -9.35 7.39
N GLY A 253 6.57 -10.25 8.36
CA GLY A 253 7.39 -11.45 8.57
C GLY A 253 8.78 -11.22 9.18
N LYS A 254 9.26 -9.97 9.26
CA LYS A 254 10.58 -9.67 9.82
C LYS A 254 10.53 -9.37 11.31
N THR A 255 11.32 -10.12 12.08
CA THR A 255 11.49 -9.93 13.52
C THR A 255 12.18 -8.60 13.81
N LEU A 256 11.62 -7.84 14.76
CA LEU A 256 12.19 -6.60 15.24
C LEU A 256 13.28 -6.84 16.29
N ASN A 257 14.20 -5.88 16.41
CA ASN A 257 15.23 -5.93 17.44
C ASN A 257 14.58 -5.72 18.82
N LYS A 258 14.94 -6.59 19.78
CA LYS A 258 14.48 -6.59 21.18
C LYS A 258 14.73 -5.27 21.92
N ASN A 259 15.64 -4.43 21.45
CA ASN A 259 16.01 -3.19 22.15
C ASN A 259 15.25 -1.93 21.65
N HIS A 260 14.15 -2.08 20.92
CA HIS A 260 13.37 -0.93 20.46
C HIS A 260 12.54 -0.32 21.61
N PRO A 261 12.48 1.02 21.76
CA PRO A 261 11.76 1.69 22.86
C PRO A 261 10.24 1.41 22.91
N TYR A 262 9.67 0.85 21.84
CA TYR A 262 8.23 0.55 21.74
C TYR A 262 7.90 -0.94 21.86
N THR A 263 8.90 -1.79 22.08
CA THR A 263 8.72 -3.25 22.07
C THR A 263 9.27 -3.84 23.38
N PRO A 264 8.50 -3.80 24.49
CA PRO A 264 8.93 -4.47 25.71
C PRO A 264 9.11 -5.97 25.43
N ASN A 265 10.21 -6.54 25.92
CA ASN A 265 10.57 -7.94 25.65
C ASN A 265 9.86 -8.94 26.56
N ILE A 266 9.29 -8.48 27.68
CA ILE A 266 8.67 -9.32 28.70
C ILE A 266 7.34 -8.68 29.10
N LEU A 267 6.27 -9.47 29.08
CA LEU A 267 4.97 -9.08 29.58
C LEU A 267 4.91 -9.35 31.09
N LYS A 268 4.79 -8.29 31.89
CA LYS A 268 4.75 -8.43 33.36
C LYS A 268 3.36 -8.73 33.89
N ASP A 269 2.36 -8.14 33.25
CA ASP A 269 0.96 -8.26 33.63
C ASP A 269 0.08 -8.23 32.37
N VAL A 270 -1.04 -8.94 32.41
CA VAL A 270 -1.95 -9.01 31.24
C VAL A 270 -2.68 -7.67 31.02
N GLY A 271 -2.80 -6.81 32.04
CA GLY A 271 -3.40 -5.48 31.90
C GLY A 271 -2.63 -4.58 30.93
N SER A 272 -1.30 -4.70 30.91
CA SER A 272 -0.42 -3.96 29.99
C SER A 272 -0.47 -4.45 28.54
N LEU A 273 -1.02 -5.65 28.28
CA LEU A 273 -1.03 -6.24 26.94
C LEU A 273 -1.78 -5.39 25.91
N LEU A 274 -2.98 -4.91 26.27
CA LEU A 274 -3.79 -4.10 25.34
C LEU A 274 -3.14 -2.74 25.04
N ASP A 275 -2.44 -2.17 26.01
CA ASP A 275 -1.63 -0.95 25.82
C ASP A 275 -0.43 -1.22 24.91
N ILE A 276 0.25 -2.36 25.07
CA ILE A 276 1.34 -2.79 24.17
C ILE A 276 0.84 -2.95 22.74
N ILE A 277 -0.28 -3.66 22.54
CA ILE A 277 -0.89 -3.86 21.22
C ILE A 277 -1.26 -2.51 20.60
N SER A 278 -1.92 -1.63 21.37
CA SER A 278 -2.33 -0.30 20.88
C SER A 278 -1.13 0.58 20.51
N LYS A 279 -0.07 0.59 21.34
CA LYS A 279 1.17 1.31 21.05
C LYS A 279 1.85 0.76 19.80
N PHE A 280 1.94 -0.56 19.68
CA PHE A 280 2.55 -1.21 18.52
C PHE A 280 1.75 -0.99 17.24
N ASP A 281 0.42 -0.97 17.33
CA ASP A 281 -0.47 -0.65 16.22
C ASP A 281 -0.28 0.78 15.71
N ALA A 282 -0.05 1.74 16.62
CA ALA A 282 0.21 3.14 16.27
C ALA A 282 1.58 3.40 15.63
N ILE A 283 2.52 2.45 15.72
CA ILE A 283 3.84 2.59 15.08
C ILE A 283 3.70 2.63 13.57
N LYS A 284 4.33 3.62 12.91
CA LYS A 284 4.37 3.67 11.46
C LYS A 284 5.40 2.69 10.91
N VAL A 285 4.97 1.97 9.88
CA VAL A 285 5.82 1.07 9.11
C VAL A 285 6.38 1.81 7.91
N CYS A 286 7.68 1.66 7.67
CA CYS A 286 8.35 2.17 6.49
C CYS A 286 7.65 1.61 5.24
N GLN A 287 7.29 2.44 4.29
CA GLN A 287 6.61 2.03 3.04
C GLN A 287 7.57 1.44 2.00
N GLY A 288 8.85 1.25 2.35
CA GLY A 288 9.86 0.74 1.43
C GLY A 288 10.29 1.80 0.42
N ILE A 289 10.65 1.36 -0.78
CA ILE A 289 11.09 2.17 -1.92
C ILE A 289 9.87 2.35 -2.84
N LEU A 290 9.44 3.59 -3.06
CA LEU A 290 8.16 3.91 -3.72
C LEU A 290 8.19 3.88 -5.25
N THR A 291 9.28 3.41 -5.86
CA THR A 291 9.44 3.36 -7.31
C THR A 291 9.02 1.99 -7.83
N SER A 292 7.82 1.89 -8.37
CA SER A 292 7.21 0.65 -8.88
C SER A 292 7.84 0.10 -10.16
N GLU A 293 8.70 0.87 -10.83
CA GLU A 293 9.20 0.57 -12.17
C GLU A 293 10.53 -0.20 -12.20
N PHE A 294 11.12 -0.50 -11.04
CA PHE A 294 12.40 -1.20 -11.00
C PHE A 294 12.21 -2.71 -10.86
N GLU A 295 12.63 -3.44 -11.89
CA GLU A 295 13.10 -4.79 -11.69
C GLU A 295 14.23 -4.73 -10.66
N VAL A 296 14.09 -5.49 -9.57
CA VAL A 296 15.01 -5.45 -8.44
C VAL A 296 16.43 -5.68 -8.95
N ASP A 297 17.27 -4.66 -8.79
CA ASP A 297 18.64 -4.67 -9.24
C ASP A 297 19.39 -5.88 -8.65
N LYS A 298 20.23 -6.52 -9.46
CA LYS A 298 20.94 -7.77 -9.07
C LYS A 298 21.96 -7.56 -7.96
N ASP A 299 22.26 -6.32 -7.61
CA ASP A 299 23.33 -5.93 -6.69
C ASP A 299 23.01 -6.14 -5.19
N CYS A 300 22.02 -6.96 -4.84
CA CYS A 300 21.71 -7.37 -3.45
C CYS A 300 21.37 -6.24 -2.45
N VAL A 301 21.19 -4.99 -2.89
CA VAL A 301 20.90 -3.84 -2.00
C VAL A 301 19.42 -3.74 -1.63
N VAL A 302 18.55 -4.37 -2.42
CA VAL A 302 17.10 -4.36 -2.23
C VAL A 302 16.58 -5.78 -2.08
N TYR A 303 15.60 -5.96 -1.19
CA TYR A 303 14.81 -7.19 -1.09
C TYR A 303 13.32 -6.84 -1.12
N LYS A 304 12.47 -7.80 -1.52
CA LYS A 304 11.01 -7.68 -1.37
C LYS A 304 10.61 -8.29 -0.04
N ASP A 305 9.80 -7.58 0.75
CA ASP A 305 9.19 -8.16 1.95
C ASP A 305 8.01 -9.06 1.59
N ASP A 306 7.40 -9.68 2.61
CA ASP A 306 6.27 -10.59 2.43
C ASP A 306 5.07 -9.90 1.79
N LEU A 307 4.91 -8.57 1.96
CA LEU A 307 3.84 -7.79 1.31
C LEU A 307 4.23 -7.29 -0.10
N GLY A 308 5.38 -7.71 -0.64
CA GLY A 308 5.87 -7.31 -1.95
C GLY A 308 6.51 -5.93 -2.02
N TYR A 309 6.65 -5.22 -0.88
CA TYR A 309 7.32 -3.92 -0.86
C TYR A 309 8.82 -4.10 -1.06
N CYS A 310 9.38 -3.38 -2.02
CA CYS A 310 10.83 -3.26 -2.20
C CYS A 310 11.43 -2.46 -1.03
N ARG A 311 12.45 -3.00 -0.37
CA ARG A 311 13.11 -2.38 0.76
C ARG A 311 14.61 -2.45 0.62
N HIS A 312 15.29 -1.39 1.05
CA HIS A 312 16.74 -1.43 1.24
C HIS A 312 17.10 -2.50 2.29
N THR A 313 18.21 -3.22 2.13
CA THR A 313 18.68 -4.24 3.11
C THR A 313 18.82 -3.69 4.52
N ASN A 314 19.29 -2.45 4.66
CA ASN A 314 19.36 -1.70 5.91
C ASN A 314 18.06 -0.98 6.32
N CYS A 315 16.89 -1.45 5.87
CA CYS A 315 15.59 -0.88 6.28
C CYS A 315 15.27 -1.24 7.73
N ILE A 316 15.08 -0.23 8.58
CA ILE A 316 14.77 -0.42 10.01
C ILE A 316 13.29 -0.79 10.30
N LEU A 317 12.43 -0.84 9.28
CA LEU A 317 10.99 -1.13 9.29
C LEU A 317 10.13 -0.14 10.11
N ILE A 318 10.54 0.23 11.32
CA ILE A 318 9.87 1.22 12.15
C ILE A 318 10.43 2.62 11.83
N THR A 319 9.56 3.59 11.61
CA THR A 319 9.95 4.97 11.33
C THR A 319 8.90 5.95 11.87
N ASP A 320 9.27 7.21 12.06
CA ASP A 320 8.35 8.32 12.38
C ASP A 320 7.76 8.98 11.12
N LYS A 321 8.40 8.72 9.97
CA LYS A 321 8.05 9.20 8.62
C LYS A 321 7.38 8.10 7.79
N GLU A 322 7.09 8.38 6.53
CA GLU A 322 6.58 7.37 5.58
C GLU A 322 7.67 6.36 5.16
N GLN A 323 8.93 6.80 5.10
CA GLN A 323 10.08 5.97 4.75
C GLN A 323 11.18 6.13 5.82
N CYS A 324 11.97 5.08 6.04
CA CYS A 324 13.23 5.21 6.76
C CYS A 324 14.31 5.84 5.87
N ASN A 325 15.38 6.37 6.47
CA ASN A 325 16.45 7.05 5.73
C ASN A 325 17.06 6.17 4.64
N SER A 326 17.37 4.90 4.94
CA SER A 326 17.96 3.96 3.96
C SER A 326 17.08 3.78 2.72
N CYS A 327 15.77 3.56 2.91
CA CYS A 327 14.84 3.43 1.79
C CYS A 327 14.63 4.75 1.04
N TYR A 328 14.58 5.88 1.77
CA TYR A 328 14.41 7.20 1.18
C TYR A 328 15.60 7.59 0.30
N GLU A 329 16.83 7.47 0.81
CA GLU A 329 18.06 7.79 0.09
C GLU A 329 18.21 6.92 -1.16
N TYR A 330 17.96 5.62 -1.03
CA TYR A 330 17.97 4.72 -2.19
C TYR A 330 16.91 5.09 -3.22
N SER A 331 15.70 5.48 -2.77
CA SER A 331 14.66 6.00 -3.66
C SER A 331 15.13 7.26 -4.40
N GLN A 332 15.83 8.18 -3.72
CA GLN A 332 16.38 9.40 -4.36
C GLN A 332 17.49 9.06 -5.37
N TYR A 333 18.34 8.09 -5.05
CA TYR A 333 19.37 7.60 -5.96
C TYR A 333 18.75 7.04 -7.24
N LEU A 334 17.77 6.13 -7.13
CA LEU A 334 17.04 5.58 -8.27
C LEU A 334 16.39 6.68 -9.12
N LEU A 335 15.71 7.64 -8.48
CA LEU A 335 15.11 8.78 -9.18
C LEU A 335 16.16 9.63 -9.93
N THR A 336 17.35 9.79 -9.36
CA THR A 336 18.44 10.54 -9.98
C THR A 336 18.97 9.84 -11.23
N ILE A 337 19.11 8.50 -11.19
CA ILE A 337 19.48 7.70 -12.37
C ILE A 337 18.43 7.88 -13.47
N MET A 338 17.14 7.76 -13.12
CA MET A 338 16.03 7.91 -14.08
C MET A 338 16.02 9.29 -14.73
N ILE A 339 16.21 10.35 -13.94
CA ILE A 339 16.17 11.72 -14.46
C ILE A 339 17.33 12.01 -15.41
N ASN A 340 18.51 11.45 -15.13
CA ASN A 340 19.71 11.74 -15.89
C ASN A 340 19.92 10.82 -17.10
N ASN A 341 19.05 9.83 -17.33
CA ASN A 341 19.22 8.80 -18.35
C ASN A 341 20.62 8.16 -18.31
N ILE A 342 21.21 8.05 -17.11
CA ILE A 342 22.50 7.40 -16.96
C ILE A 342 22.22 5.91 -17.20
N PRO A 343 22.77 5.29 -18.26
CA PRO A 343 22.60 3.87 -18.45
C PRO A 343 23.22 3.21 -17.21
N VAL A 344 22.45 2.35 -16.54
CA VAL A 344 22.98 1.47 -15.50
C VAL A 344 23.86 0.46 -16.23
N PHE A 345 25.10 0.87 -16.52
CA PHE A 345 26.09 -0.04 -17.05
C PHE A 345 26.46 -1.00 -15.93
N ASN A 346 26.35 -2.30 -16.18
CA ASN A 346 26.76 -3.44 -15.32
C ASN A 346 28.28 -3.46 -15.00
N ASN A 347 28.93 -2.31 -14.94
CA ASN A 347 30.37 -2.20 -14.81
C ASN A 347 30.76 -2.10 -13.34
N GLY A 348 30.78 -3.26 -12.69
CA GLY A 348 31.59 -3.54 -11.50
C GLY A 348 31.09 -2.89 -10.20
N PRO A 349 31.26 -3.58 -9.07
CA PRO A 349 30.74 -3.11 -7.80
C PRO A 349 31.67 -2.02 -7.23
N PHE A 350 31.06 -1.00 -6.63
CA PHE A 350 31.66 0.04 -5.78
C PHE A 350 32.38 1.22 -6.49
N SER A 351 31.73 2.40 -6.41
CA SER A 351 32.45 3.64 -6.08
C SER A 351 31.55 4.76 -5.55
N PHE A 352 30.22 4.67 -5.70
CA PHE A 352 29.33 5.75 -5.23
C PHE A 352 28.99 5.65 -3.74
N TYR A 353 28.91 4.45 -3.17
CA TYR A 353 28.59 4.27 -1.73
C TYR A 353 29.74 4.65 -0.79
N ASP A 354 31.00 4.50 -1.23
CA ASP A 354 32.18 4.83 -0.40
C ASP A 354 32.47 6.34 -0.32
N GLN A 355 31.76 7.17 -1.07
CA GLN A 355 31.96 8.63 -1.06
C GLN A 355 30.96 9.40 -0.18
N VAL A 356 29.91 8.73 0.32
CA VAL A 356 28.78 9.39 1.00
C VAL A 356 28.68 9.02 2.48
N TYR A 357 29.46 8.04 2.98
CA TYR A 357 29.42 7.58 4.37
C TYR A 357 30.78 7.56 5.05
#